data_AF-A0A8X6LTS8-F1
#
_entry.id   AF-A0A8X6LTS8-F1
#
_cell.length_a   1.000
_cell.length_b   1.000
_cell.length_c   1.000
_cell.angle_alpha   90.00
_cell.angle_beta   90.00
_cell.angle_gamma   90.00
#
_symmetry.space_group_name_H-M   'P 1'
#
loop_
_entity.id
_entity.type
_entity.pdbx_description
1 polymer ?
#
loop_
_entity_poly.entity_id
_entity_poly.type
_entity_poly.pdbx_seq_one_letter_code
_entity_poly.pdbx_strand_id
1 'polypeptide(L)'
;MVDSNAELASFCNTAESVWEKMLSVYEQSSGQRLDRLMEKFFRSEKELEDASHIAKLQGDFSELNDNLRRVAKTTLPDLLLMSRIMSTLPSEYFECLGVGTNKGEISQ
;
A
#
# COMPACT_ATOMS: atom_id res chain seq x y z
N MET A 1 2.68 -28.12 2.99
CA MET A 1 1.56 -27.34 2.42
C MET A 1 1.39 -27.60 0.91
N VAL A 2 1.67 -28.82 0.42
CA VAL A 2 1.60 -29.18 -1.01
C VAL A 2 0.42 -30.14 -1.30
N ASP A 3 -0.10 -30.82 -0.27
CA ASP A 3 -1.14 -31.85 -0.45
C ASP A 3 -2.56 -31.31 -0.64
N SER A 4 -2.86 -30.09 -0.20
CA SER A 4 -4.23 -29.55 -0.25
C SER A 4 -4.72 -29.31 -1.69
N ASN A 5 -3.83 -28.88 -2.60
CA ASN A 5 -4.23 -28.63 -3.99
C ASN A 5 -4.40 -29.94 -4.80
N ALA A 6 -3.62 -30.98 -4.49
CA ALA A 6 -3.73 -32.28 -5.14
C ALA A 6 -5.01 -33.04 -4.73
N GLU A 7 -5.37 -33.01 -3.44
CA GLU A 7 -6.64 -33.55 -2.96
C GLU A 7 -7.84 -32.80 -3.53
N LEU A 8 -7.78 -31.46 -3.61
CA LEU A 8 -8.88 -30.65 -4.14
C LEU A 8 -9.16 -30.89 -5.63
N ALA A 9 -8.16 -31.26 -6.42
CA ALA A 9 -8.29 -31.62 -7.83
C ALA A 9 -8.88 -33.04 -8.02
N SER A 10 -8.71 -33.94 -7.04
CA SER A 10 -9.23 -35.31 -7.11
C SER A 10 -10.77 -35.39 -7.08
N PHE A 11 -11.44 -34.35 -6.58
CA PHE A 11 -12.91 -34.22 -6.58
C PHE A 11 -13.47 -33.64 -7.89
N CYS A 12 -12.62 -33.18 -8.79
CA CYS A 12 -13.00 -32.48 -10.01
C CYS A 12 -12.98 -33.47 -11.18
N ASN A 13 -14.17 -33.82 -11.69
CA ASN A 13 -14.33 -34.84 -12.74
C ASN A 13 -14.06 -34.32 -14.16
N THR A 14 -13.90 -32.99 -14.32
CA THR A 14 -13.63 -32.35 -15.61
C THR A 14 -12.50 -31.33 -15.49
N ALA A 15 -11.75 -31.12 -16.58
CA ALA A 15 -10.71 -30.09 -16.65
C ALA A 15 -11.26 -28.68 -16.34
N GLU A 16 -12.50 -28.41 -16.73
CA GLU A 16 -13.22 -27.18 -16.42
C GLU A 16 -13.39 -26.98 -14.90
N SER A 17 -13.85 -28.01 -14.18
CA SER A 17 -14.02 -27.92 -12.72
C SER A 17 -12.70 -27.73 -11.96
N VAL A 18 -11.60 -28.29 -12.47
CA VAL A 18 -10.25 -28.03 -11.93
C VAL A 18 -9.85 -26.57 -12.15
N TRP A 19 -10.06 -26.05 -13.36
CA TRP A 19 -9.73 -24.67 -13.72
C TRP A 19 -10.51 -23.66 -12.89
N GLU A 20 -11.83 -23.82 -12.75
CA GLU A 20 -12.68 -22.94 -11.93
C GLU A 20 -12.22 -22.90 -10.48
N LYS A 21 -11.82 -24.05 -9.92
CA LYS A 21 -11.33 -24.13 -8.55
C LYS A 21 -9.98 -23.44 -8.36
N MET A 22 -9.05 -23.65 -9.31
CA MET A 22 -7.78 -22.93 -9.31
C MET A 22 -7.99 -21.41 -9.44
N LEU A 23 -8.91 -20.98 -10.30
CA LEU A 23 -9.25 -19.58 -10.49
C LEU A 23 -9.84 -18.98 -9.21
N SER A 24 -10.79 -19.67 -8.56
CA SER A 24 -11.39 -19.25 -7.30
C SER A 24 -10.35 -19.06 -6.18
N VAL A 25 -9.41 -20.02 -6.03
CA VAL A 25 -8.32 -19.91 -5.06
C VAL A 25 -7.40 -18.73 -5.38
N TYR A 26 -7.09 -18.52 -6.65
CA TYR A 26 -6.27 -17.39 -7.09
C TYR A 26 -6.96 -16.05 -6.80
N GLU A 27 -8.24 -15.90 -7.13
CA GLU A 27 -9.02 -14.68 -6.88
C GLU A 27 -9.11 -14.39 -5.38
N GLN A 28 -9.41 -15.40 -4.56
CA GLN A 28 -9.44 -15.27 -3.11
C GLN A 28 -8.09 -14.84 -2.55
N SER A 29 -7.01 -15.52 -2.94
CA SER A 29 -5.65 -15.21 -2.49
C SER A 29 -5.23 -13.79 -2.91
N SER A 30 -5.58 -13.38 -4.12
CA SER A 30 -5.22 -12.07 -4.63
C SER A 30 -6.01 -10.95 -3.96
N GLY A 31 -7.29 -11.16 -3.63
CA GLY A 31 -8.09 -10.23 -2.83
C GLY A 31 -7.53 -10.07 -1.42
N GLN A 32 -7.27 -11.17 -0.72
CA GLN A 32 -6.68 -11.13 0.64
C GLN A 32 -5.32 -10.43 0.67
N ARG A 33 -4.48 -10.66 -0.36
CA ARG A 33 -3.21 -9.94 -0.48
C ARG A 33 -3.42 -8.44 -0.64
N LEU A 34 -4.39 -8.04 -1.46
CA LEU A 34 -4.70 -6.62 -1.67
C LEU A 34 -5.15 -5.96 -0.36
N ASP A 35 -6.05 -6.60 0.40
CA ASP A 35 -6.52 -6.10 1.69
C ASP A 35 -5.36 -5.89 2.67
N ARG A 36 -4.46 -6.88 2.79
CA ARG A 36 -3.28 -6.79 3.64
C ARG A 36 -2.34 -5.64 3.23
N LEU A 37 -2.13 -5.43 1.93
CA LEU A 37 -1.29 -4.34 1.42
C LEU A 37 -1.91 -2.97 1.67
N MET A 38 -3.23 -2.84 1.49
CA MET A 38 -3.96 -1.62 1.84
C MET A 38 -3.82 -1.31 3.33
N GLU A 39 -4.07 -2.28 4.21
CA GLU A 39 -3.90 -2.07 5.65
C GLU A 39 -2.47 -1.68 6.01
N LYS A 40 -1.46 -2.36 5.45
CA LYS A 40 -0.04 -2.05 5.68
C LYS A 40 0.28 -0.60 5.32
N PHE A 41 -0.15 -0.15 4.13
CA PHE A 41 0.11 1.21 3.66
C PHE A 41 -0.60 2.27 4.51
N PHE A 42 -1.90 2.09 4.77
CA PHE A 42 -2.70 3.09 5.49
C PHE A 42 -2.47 3.12 7.01
N ARG A 43 -2.01 2.02 7.61
CA ARG A 43 -1.67 1.96 9.04
C ARG A 43 -0.20 2.23 9.34
N SER A 44 0.64 2.46 8.33
CA SER A 44 2.06 2.71 8.56
C SER A 44 2.28 3.99 9.37
N GLU A 45 2.85 3.86 10.56
CA GLU A 45 3.23 4.96 11.45
C GLU A 45 4.75 5.19 11.42
N LYS A 46 5.18 6.38 11.85
CA LYS A 46 6.60 6.73 11.92
C LYS A 46 7.28 5.96 13.04
N GLU A 47 7.90 4.84 12.69
CA GLU A 47 8.70 4.00 13.62
C GLU A 47 10.23 4.19 13.43
N LEU A 48 10.66 4.74 12.29
CA LEU A 48 12.06 4.87 11.86
C LEU A 48 12.44 6.34 11.64
N GLU A 49 13.73 6.59 11.42
CA GLU A 49 14.21 7.87 10.90
C GLU A 49 13.49 8.27 9.60
N ASP A 50 13.34 9.58 9.36
CA ASP A 50 12.48 10.13 8.32
C ASP A 50 12.75 9.56 6.92
N ALA A 51 14.02 9.46 6.51
CA ALA A 51 14.39 8.89 5.22
C ALA A 51 14.00 7.40 5.09
N SER A 52 14.20 6.62 6.15
CA SER A 52 13.86 5.20 6.18
C SER A 52 12.35 4.99 6.20
N HIS A 53 11.60 5.84 6.91
CA HIS A 53 10.15 5.80 6.94
C HIS A 53 9.55 6.13 5.57
N ILE A 54 10.04 7.17 4.90
CA ILE A 54 9.61 7.54 3.54
C ILE A 54 9.91 6.43 2.54
N ALA A 55 11.12 5.85 2.57
CA ALA A 55 11.49 4.76 1.68
C ALA A 55 10.59 3.53 1.88
N LYS A 56 10.25 3.19 3.13
CA LYS A 56 9.29 2.13 3.45
C LYS A 56 7.90 2.42 2.87
N LEU A 57 7.37 3.64 3.06
CA LEU A 57 6.08 4.05 2.50
C LEU A 57 6.05 3.97 0.97
N GLN A 58 7.12 4.41 0.30
CA GLN A 58 7.27 4.32 -1.15
C GLN A 58 7.28 2.87 -1.63
N GLY A 59 8.02 2.00 -0.94
CA GLY A 59 8.05 0.57 -1.24
C GLY A 59 6.67 -0.08 -1.07
N ASP A 60 5.99 0.19 0.03
CA ASP A 60 4.65 -0.32 0.31
C ASP A 60 3.62 0.16 -0.71
N PHE A 61 3.69 1.44 -1.12
CA PHE A 61 2.84 2.01 -2.16
C PHE A 61 3.09 1.37 -3.54
N SER A 62 4.36 1.15 -3.91
CA SER A 62 4.72 0.49 -5.16
C SER A 62 4.19 -0.94 -5.19
N GLU A 63 4.37 -1.72 -4.11
CA GLU A 63 3.88 -3.09 -4.03
C GLU A 63 2.34 -3.15 -4.14
N LEU A 64 1.65 -2.24 -3.44
CA LEU A 64 0.19 -2.12 -3.51
C LEU A 64 -0.28 -1.80 -4.94
N ASN A 65 0.35 -0.83 -5.61
CA ASN A 65 0.01 -0.45 -6.97
C ASN A 65 0.32 -1.54 -8.00
N ASP A 66 1.38 -2.31 -7.81
CA ASP A 66 1.66 -3.47 -8.65
C ASP A 66 0.58 -4.54 -8.52
N ASN A 67 0.08 -4.77 -7.30
CA ASN A 67 -1.00 -5.72 -7.08
C ASN A 67 -2.33 -5.21 -7.64
N LEU A 68 -2.69 -3.95 -7.40
CA LEU A 68 -3.89 -3.30 -7.96
C LEU A 68 -3.89 -3.32 -9.49
N ARG A 69 -2.74 -3.05 -10.11
CA ARG A 69 -2.61 -3.08 -11.57
C ARG A 69 -2.81 -4.50 -12.11
N ARG A 70 -2.38 -5.53 -11.37
CA ARG A 70 -2.57 -6.92 -11.77
C ARG A 70 -4.04 -7.34 -11.67
N VAL A 71 -4.68 -7.05 -10.53
CA VAL A 71 -6.00 -7.57 -10.14
C VAL A 71 -7.15 -6.72 -10.68
N ALA A 72 -7.03 -5.40 -10.58
CA ALA A 72 -8.12 -4.45 -10.88
C ALA A 72 -7.79 -3.49 -12.03
N LYS A 73 -6.64 -3.67 -12.71
CA LYS A 73 -6.17 -2.84 -13.84
C LYS A 73 -6.16 -1.34 -13.52
N THR A 74 -5.90 -1.00 -12.27
CA THR A 74 -5.90 0.37 -11.75
C THR A 74 -4.69 0.63 -10.87
N THR A 75 -4.44 1.89 -10.56
CA THR A 75 -3.42 2.33 -9.60
C THR A 75 -4.00 3.44 -8.73
N LEU A 76 -3.48 3.57 -7.53
CA LEU A 76 -3.71 4.72 -6.67
C LEU A 76 -2.97 5.95 -7.22
N PRO A 77 -3.57 7.14 -7.14
CA PRO A 77 -2.88 8.39 -7.50
C PRO A 77 -1.69 8.67 -6.57
N ASP A 78 -0.59 9.19 -7.12
CA ASP A 78 0.60 9.60 -6.34
C ASP A 78 0.28 10.62 -5.24
N LEU A 79 -0.81 11.39 -5.42
CA LEU A 79 -1.34 12.29 -4.40
C LEU A 79 -1.57 11.59 -3.06
N LEU A 80 -1.98 10.32 -3.05
CA LEU A 80 -2.17 9.57 -1.81
C LEU A 80 -0.84 9.24 -1.11
N LEU A 81 0.20 8.92 -1.87
CA LEU A 81 1.55 8.73 -1.33
C LEU A 81 2.08 10.05 -0.74
N MET A 82 1.94 11.16 -1.47
CA MET A 82 2.36 12.48 -0.99
C MET A 82 1.59 12.88 0.27
N SER A 83 0.26 12.74 0.27
CA SER A 83 -0.59 13.01 1.42
C SER A 83 -0.18 12.16 2.63
N ARG A 84 0.18 10.89 2.40
CA ARG A 84 0.60 10.00 3.49
C ARG A 84 1.94 10.44 4.08
N ILE A 85 2.94 10.69 3.24
CA ILE A 85 4.25 11.19 3.67
C ILE A 85 4.08 12.47 4.50
N MET A 86 3.31 13.43 3.99
CA MET A 86 3.04 14.69 4.70
C MET A 86 2.34 14.48 6.04
N SER A 87 1.41 13.53 6.14
CA SER A 87 0.72 13.23 7.40
C SER A 87 1.59 12.54 8.46
N THR A 88 2.72 11.96 8.05
CA THR A 88 3.65 11.22 8.93
C THR A 88 4.87 12.03 9.34
N LEU A 89 5.14 13.14 8.67
CA LEU A 89 6.23 14.04 9.02
C LEU A 89 5.83 14.91 10.23
N PRO A 90 6.72 15.10 11.22
CA PRO A 90 6.40 15.91 12.39
C PRO A 90 6.43 17.41 12.04
N SER A 91 5.80 18.22 12.90
CA SER A 91 5.45 19.61 12.58
C SER A 91 6.65 20.52 12.29
N GLU A 92 7.83 20.18 12.80
CA GLU A 92 9.07 20.95 12.64
C GLU A 92 9.50 21.03 11.16
N TYR A 93 9.12 20.04 10.34
CA TYR A 93 9.37 20.06 8.90
C TYR A 93 8.53 21.10 8.16
N PHE A 94 7.42 21.56 8.76
CA PHE A 94 6.56 22.59 8.19
C PHE A 94 6.95 24.00 8.66
N GLU A 95 7.68 24.13 9.76
CA GLU A 95 8.14 25.42 10.28
C GLU A 95 9.15 26.11 9.34
N CYS A 96 9.98 25.33 8.63
CA CYS A 96 10.95 25.86 7.66
C CYS A 96 10.30 26.38 6.36
N LEU A 97 9.04 26.00 6.08
CA LEU A 97 8.24 26.52 4.96
C LEU A 97 7.46 27.79 5.36
N GLY A 98 7.48 28.15 6.65
CA GLY A 98 6.99 29.42 7.15
C GLY A 98 7.87 30.55 6.64
N VAL A 99 7.35 31.25 5.61
CA VAL A 99 7.80 32.57 5.14
C VAL A 99 8.42 33.36 6.28
N GLY A 100 9.64 33.86 6.05
CA GLY A 100 10.20 34.95 6.83
C GLY A 100 9.26 36.13 6.80
N THR A 101 8.30 36.16 7.73
CA THR A 101 7.63 37.39 8.10
C THR A 101 8.69 38.19 8.84
N ASN A 102 9.45 38.98 8.08
CA ASN A 102 10.16 40.13 8.60
C ASN A 102 9.18 40.85 9.52
N LYS A 103 9.38 40.76 10.83
CA LYS A 103 8.89 41.76 11.78
C LYS A 103 9.72 43.02 11.54
N GLY A 104 9.48 43.65 10.40
CA GLY A 104 9.75 45.06 10.21
C GLY A 104 8.77 45.80 11.10
N GLU A 105 9.35 46.54 12.04
CA GLU A 105 8.83 47.77 12.65
C GLU A 105 7.48 47.69 13.38
N ILE A 106 7.49 48.08 14.66
CA ILE A 106 6.63 49.16 15.20
C ILE A 106 6.94 49.36 16.70
N SER A 107 7.08 50.64 17.06
CA SER A 107 7.11 51.27 18.40
C SER A 107 8.49 51.36 19.07
N GLN A 108 9.17 52.50 18.92
CA GLN A 108 9.03 53.79 19.64
C GLN A 108 10.03 53.89 20.79
#